data_AF-A0A1M5UFD6-F1
#
_entry.id   AF-A0A1M5UFD6-F1
#
_cell.length_a   1.000
_cell.length_b   1.000
_cell.length_c   1.000
_cell.angle_alpha   90.00
_cell.angle_beta   90.00
_cell.angle_gamma   90.00
#
_symmetry.space_group_name_H-M   'P 1'
#
loop_
_entity.id
_entity.type
_entity.pdbx_description
1 polymer ?
#
loop_
_entity_poly.entity_id
_entity_poly.type
_entity_poly.pdbx_seq_one_letter_code
_entity_poly.pdbx_strand_id
1 'polypeptide(L)'
;MPPTRVLPPLRRVEAGDDGGFTVVEALVAFVLLAVVSAAAIVAIANTTKTSKRSTDRVTAANLVQQDLQAARALRYPNYPAARSATTVVGTTSYTLTRSVSATTPAGATIGACPATPDFTNRPYMVVTTTVTWPPAGTADRVSAATELAC
;
A
#
# COMPACT_ATOMS: atom_id res chain seq x y z
N MET A 1 9.19 -94.09 26.47
CA MET A 1 9.55 -92.67 26.66
C MET A 1 8.57 -91.84 25.83
N PRO A 2 7.57 -91.17 26.43
CA PRO A 2 6.61 -90.37 25.67
C PRO A 2 7.18 -88.97 25.37
N PRO A 3 6.87 -88.35 24.21
CA PRO A 3 7.35 -87.02 23.90
C PRO A 3 6.57 -85.94 24.68
N THR A 4 7.30 -85.03 25.31
CA THR A 4 6.80 -83.82 25.97
C THR A 4 6.28 -82.82 24.95
N ARG A 5 4.98 -82.52 25.04
CA ARG A 5 4.31 -81.53 24.18
C ARG A 5 4.53 -80.13 24.75
N VAL A 6 5.36 -79.32 24.10
CA VAL A 6 5.57 -77.91 24.48
C VAL A 6 4.39 -77.08 23.96
N LEU A 7 3.64 -76.45 24.87
CA LEU A 7 2.55 -75.55 24.52
C LEU A 7 3.10 -74.18 24.09
N PRO A 8 2.53 -73.54 23.06
CA PRO A 8 2.97 -72.22 22.61
C PRO A 8 2.65 -71.15 23.67
N PRO A 9 3.45 -70.06 23.75
CA PRO A 9 3.14 -68.96 24.66
C PRO A 9 1.82 -68.31 24.22
N LEU A 10 0.92 -68.12 25.19
CA LEU A 10 -0.30 -67.35 24.99
C LEU A 10 0.10 -65.91 24.64
N ARG A 11 -0.12 -65.53 23.39
CA ARG A 11 0.00 -64.15 22.91
C ARG A 11 -1.03 -63.32 23.66
N ARG A 12 -0.58 -62.57 24.66
CA ARG A 12 -1.37 -61.50 25.29
C ARG A 12 -1.66 -60.49 24.19
N VAL A 13 -2.86 -60.54 23.64
CA VAL A 13 -3.42 -59.42 22.90
C VAL A 13 -3.77 -58.40 23.98
N GLU A 14 -2.86 -57.45 24.22
CA GLU A 14 -3.26 -56.17 24.80
C GLU A 14 -4.19 -55.55 23.77
N ALA A 15 -5.49 -55.81 23.94
CA ALA A 15 -6.54 -55.01 23.33
C ALA A 15 -6.42 -53.63 23.98
N GLY A 16 -5.64 -52.76 23.34
CA GLY A 16 -5.60 -51.35 23.64
C GLY A 16 -7.01 -50.82 23.57
N ASP A 17 -7.50 -50.35 24.72
CA ASP A 17 -8.77 -49.67 24.93
C ASP A 17 -8.70 -48.24 24.32
N ASP A 18 -8.26 -48.13 23.06
CA ASP A 18 -8.02 -46.87 22.35
C ASP A 18 -9.26 -46.42 21.52
N GLY A 19 -10.35 -47.20 21.57
CA GLY A 19 -11.54 -46.97 20.74
C GLY A 19 -12.36 -45.74 21.13
N GLY A 20 -12.29 -45.29 22.38
CA GLY A 20 -13.04 -44.13 22.88
C GLY A 20 -12.28 -42.79 22.79
N PHE A 21 -10.95 -42.83 22.79
CA PHE A 21 -10.12 -41.62 22.87
C PHE A 21 -9.88 -40.97 21.48
N THR A 22 -9.91 -41.77 20.41
CA THR A 22 -9.61 -41.32 19.04
C THR A 22 -10.66 -40.38 18.44
N VAL A 23 -11.95 -40.59 18.76
CA VAL A 23 -13.03 -39.73 18.22
C VAL A 23 -13.00 -38.35 18.86
N VAL A 24 -12.76 -38.27 20.17
CA VAL A 24 -12.65 -37.00 20.90
C VAL A 24 -11.40 -36.25 20.47
N GLU A 25 -10.27 -36.94 20.30
CA GLU A 25 -9.03 -36.35 19.79
C GLU A 25 -9.21 -35.75 18.39
N ALA A 26 -9.86 -36.48 17.46
CA ALA A 26 -10.15 -35.97 16.13
C ALA A 26 -11.07 -34.74 16.16
N LEU A 27 -12.07 -34.73 17.05
CA LEU A 27 -12.94 -33.57 17.27
C LEU A 27 -12.15 -32.36 17.76
N VAL A 28 -11.28 -32.53 18.76
CA VAL A 28 -10.44 -31.45 19.27
C VAL A 28 -9.49 -30.94 18.19
N ALA A 29 -8.84 -31.84 17.45
CA ALA A 29 -7.96 -31.49 16.34
C ALA A 29 -8.71 -30.69 15.26
N PHE A 30 -9.94 -31.09 14.93
CA PHE A 30 -10.76 -30.37 13.95
C PHE A 30 -11.17 -28.98 14.42
N VAL A 31 -11.55 -28.84 15.71
CA VAL A 31 -11.89 -27.54 16.31
C VAL A 31 -10.66 -26.62 16.32
N LEU A 32 -9.50 -27.13 16.73
CA LEU A 32 -8.25 -26.37 16.71
C LEU A 32 -7.86 -25.96 15.29
N LEU A 33 -7.97 -26.89 14.33
CA LEU A 33 -7.72 -26.61 12.92
C LEU A 33 -8.65 -25.51 12.39
N ALA A 34 -9.94 -25.56 12.73
CA ALA A 34 -10.90 -24.56 12.30
C ALA A 34 -10.56 -23.15 12.84
N VAL A 35 -10.19 -23.05 14.13
CA VAL A 35 -9.79 -21.80 14.76
C VAL A 35 -8.52 -21.23 14.12
N VAL A 36 -7.49 -22.06 13.93
CA VAL A 36 -6.22 -21.63 13.31
C VAL A 36 -6.43 -21.23 11.85
N SER A 37 -7.25 -21.98 11.11
CA SER A 37 -7.57 -21.68 9.70
C SER A 37 -8.30 -20.34 9.57
N ALA A 38 -9.26 -20.05 10.44
CA ALA A 38 -9.97 -18.77 10.45
C ALA A 38 -9.00 -17.60 10.71
N ALA A 39 -8.10 -17.74 11.68
CA ALA A 39 -7.07 -16.73 11.97
C ALA A 39 -6.12 -16.52 10.77
N ALA A 40 -5.70 -17.61 10.11
CA ALA A 40 -4.83 -17.55 8.94
C ALA A 40 -5.49 -16.80 7.77
N ILE A 41 -6.78 -17.04 7.51
CA ILE A 41 -7.53 -16.34 6.45
C ILE A 41 -7.55 -14.83 6.70
N VAL A 42 -7.82 -14.41 7.93
CA VAL A 42 -7.80 -12.98 8.30
C VAL A 42 -6.42 -12.37 8.11
N ALA A 43 -5.36 -13.08 8.54
CA ALA A 43 -3.99 -12.63 8.35
C ALA A 43 -3.65 -12.43 6.87
N ILE A 44 -3.98 -13.39 6.01
CA ILE A 44 -3.75 -13.32 4.55
C ILE A 44 -4.54 -12.19 3.91
N ALA A 45 -5.80 -12.01 4.31
CA ALA A 45 -6.63 -10.92 3.80
C ALA A 45 -6.02 -9.55 4.15
N ASN A 46 -5.48 -9.40 5.35
CA ASN A 46 -4.84 -8.16 5.80
C ASN A 46 -3.50 -7.91 5.09
N THR A 47 -2.66 -8.92 4.91
CA THR A 47 -1.38 -8.76 4.18
C THR A 47 -1.63 -8.41 2.70
N THR A 48 -2.64 -9.01 2.08
CA THR A 48 -3.05 -8.70 0.70
C THR A 48 -3.52 -7.25 0.57
N LYS A 49 -4.35 -6.77 1.49
CA LYS A 49 -4.80 -5.36 1.51
C LYS A 49 -3.64 -4.39 1.68
N THR A 50 -2.71 -4.68 2.60
CA THR A 50 -1.53 -3.85 2.82
C THR A 50 -0.63 -3.81 1.59
N SER A 51 -0.42 -4.96 0.94
CA SER A 51 0.36 -5.05 -0.30
C SER A 51 -0.26 -4.20 -1.42
N LYS A 52 -1.59 -4.30 -1.61
CA LYS A 52 -2.30 -3.46 -2.58
C LYS A 52 -2.14 -1.97 -2.27
N ARG A 53 -2.26 -1.56 -1.00
CA ARG A 53 -2.08 -0.16 -0.61
C ARG A 53 -0.68 0.36 -0.91
N SER A 54 0.35 -0.46 -0.69
CA SER A 54 1.73 -0.12 -1.05
C SER A 54 1.90 0.03 -2.56
N THR A 55 1.36 -0.88 -3.37
CA THR A 55 1.38 -0.77 -4.83
C THR A 55 0.66 0.50 -5.30
N ASP A 56 -0.53 0.79 -4.77
CA ASP A 56 -1.29 1.97 -5.17
C ASP A 56 -0.52 3.28 -4.83
N ARG A 57 0.21 3.32 -3.70
CA ARG A 57 1.08 4.44 -3.31
C ARG A 57 2.27 4.62 -4.26
N VAL A 58 2.89 3.53 -4.70
CA VAL A 58 4.00 3.58 -5.68
C VAL A 58 3.50 4.11 -7.01
N THR A 59 2.35 3.63 -7.50
CA THR A 59 1.72 4.16 -8.72
C THR A 59 1.40 5.65 -8.58
N ALA A 60 0.81 6.07 -7.46
CA ALA A 60 0.53 7.48 -7.22
C ALA A 60 1.81 8.33 -7.19
N ALA A 61 2.88 7.84 -6.56
CA ALA A 61 4.17 8.54 -6.54
C ALA A 61 4.75 8.71 -7.96
N ASN A 62 4.68 7.67 -8.79
CA ASN A 62 5.13 7.74 -10.18
C ASN A 62 4.31 8.77 -10.99
N LEU A 63 2.98 8.80 -10.80
CA LEU A 63 2.11 9.80 -11.44
C LEU A 63 2.45 11.23 -11.01
N VAL A 64 2.70 11.45 -9.71
CA VAL A 64 3.14 12.75 -9.19
C VAL A 64 4.48 13.17 -9.83
N GLN A 65 5.45 12.27 -9.89
CA GLN A 65 6.76 12.58 -10.49
C GLN A 65 6.64 12.89 -11.98
N GLN A 66 5.85 12.11 -12.72
CA GLN A 66 5.59 12.36 -14.14
C GLN A 66 5.00 13.75 -14.36
N ASP A 67 4.03 14.16 -13.52
CA ASP A 67 3.44 15.49 -13.64
C ASP A 67 4.40 16.61 -13.26
N LEU A 68 5.24 16.42 -12.23
CA LEU A 68 6.27 17.37 -11.87
C LEU A 68 7.32 17.55 -12.98
N GLN A 69 7.68 16.49 -13.69
CA GLN A 69 8.56 16.61 -14.85
C GLN A 69 7.88 17.34 -16.01
N ALA A 70 6.60 17.06 -16.27
CA ALA A 70 5.82 17.80 -17.26
C ALA A 70 5.66 19.29 -16.88
N ALA A 71 5.48 19.57 -15.60
CA ALA A 71 5.45 20.91 -15.04
C ALA A 71 6.77 21.65 -15.27
N ARG A 72 7.92 20.99 -15.09
CA ARG A 72 9.25 21.60 -15.32
C ARG A 72 9.51 21.99 -16.79
N ALA A 73 8.81 21.36 -17.74
CA ALA A 73 8.91 21.72 -19.15
C ALA A 73 8.14 23.02 -19.48
N LEU A 74 7.21 23.45 -18.61
CA LEU A 74 6.45 24.69 -18.79
C LEU A 74 7.28 25.89 -18.33
N ARG A 75 7.14 27.00 -19.05
CA ARG A 75 7.81 28.27 -18.74
C ARG A 75 6.80 29.33 -18.30
N TYR A 76 7.23 30.17 -17.36
CA TYR A 76 6.55 31.43 -17.07
C TYR A 76 6.57 32.35 -18.31
N PRO A 77 5.53 33.19 -18.58
CA PRO A 77 4.29 33.39 -17.81
C PRO A 77 3.17 32.40 -18.15
N ASN A 78 3.37 31.48 -19.10
CA ASN A 78 2.32 30.59 -19.62
C ASN A 78 2.00 29.41 -18.70
N TYR A 79 2.34 29.51 -17.42
CA TYR A 79 2.11 28.43 -16.46
C TYR A 79 0.66 28.47 -15.95
N PRO A 80 -0.16 27.42 -16.15
CA PRO A 80 -1.54 27.42 -15.68
C PRO A 80 -1.62 27.37 -14.15
N ALA A 81 -2.45 28.23 -13.56
CA ALA A 81 -2.59 28.36 -12.11
C ALA A 81 -3.03 27.05 -11.41
N ALA A 82 -3.84 26.25 -12.09
CA ALA A 82 -4.26 24.94 -11.62
C ALA A 82 -4.41 23.95 -12.78
N ARG A 83 -4.23 22.67 -12.49
CA ARG A 83 -4.56 21.57 -13.40
C ARG A 83 -5.19 20.44 -12.60
N SER A 84 -6.22 19.81 -13.18
CA SER A 84 -6.78 18.56 -12.67
C SER A 84 -6.84 17.55 -13.80
N ALA A 85 -6.49 16.31 -13.52
CA ALA A 85 -6.56 15.21 -14.47
C ALA A 85 -6.87 13.91 -13.74
N THR A 86 -7.57 13.00 -14.41
CA THR A 86 -7.86 11.67 -13.87
C THR A 86 -7.25 10.62 -14.79
N THR A 87 -6.54 9.67 -14.20
CA THR A 87 -5.91 8.55 -14.89
C THR A 87 -6.31 7.25 -14.22
N VAL A 88 -6.68 6.25 -15.03
CA VAL A 88 -7.00 4.92 -14.54
C VAL A 88 -5.80 4.01 -14.75
N VAL A 89 -5.37 3.30 -13.70
CA VAL A 89 -4.31 2.30 -13.77
C VAL A 89 -4.87 0.98 -13.21
N GLY A 90 -5.03 -0.01 -14.10
CA GLY A 90 -5.76 -1.24 -13.77
C GLY A 90 -7.23 -0.93 -13.50
N THR A 91 -7.68 -1.21 -12.27
CA THR A 91 -9.06 -0.94 -11.82
C THR A 91 -9.17 0.27 -10.88
N THR A 92 -8.05 0.94 -10.58
CA THR A 92 -8.01 2.08 -9.65
C THR A 92 -7.97 3.39 -10.44
N SER A 93 -8.86 4.33 -10.10
CA SER A 93 -8.84 5.69 -10.64
C SER A 93 -8.05 6.62 -9.73
N TYR A 94 -7.12 7.37 -10.32
CA TYR A 94 -6.28 8.35 -9.65
C TYR A 94 -6.62 9.75 -10.14
N THR A 95 -6.92 10.65 -9.22
CA THR A 95 -7.16 12.08 -9.51
C THR A 95 -5.95 12.88 -9.11
N LEU A 96 -5.31 13.48 -10.11
CA LEU A 96 -4.20 14.39 -9.98
C LEU A 96 -4.71 15.83 -9.91
N THR A 97 -4.26 16.58 -8.92
CA THR A 97 -4.48 18.01 -8.78
C THR A 97 -3.15 18.71 -8.62
N ARG A 98 -2.93 19.75 -9.42
CA ARG A 98 -1.75 20.61 -9.36
C ARG A 98 -2.18 22.04 -9.06
N SER A 99 -1.51 22.66 -8.11
CA SER A 99 -1.64 24.07 -7.79
C SER A 99 -0.28 24.75 -7.87
N VAL A 100 -0.31 26.05 -8.21
CA VAL A 100 0.87 26.91 -8.23
C VAL A 100 0.68 28.02 -7.22
N SER A 101 1.65 28.18 -6.33
CA SER A 101 1.75 29.31 -5.43
C SER A 101 3.04 30.04 -5.74
N ALA A 102 2.93 31.31 -6.14
CA ALA A 102 4.08 32.16 -6.34
C ALA A 102 4.55 32.67 -4.97
N THR A 103 5.83 32.48 -4.64
CA THR A 103 6.40 32.90 -3.36
C THR A 103 7.56 33.87 -3.58
N THR A 104 7.58 34.97 -2.83
CA THR A 104 8.73 35.89 -2.77
C THR A 104 9.64 35.54 -1.60
N PRO A 105 10.97 35.67 -1.73
CA PRO A 105 11.85 35.67 -0.56
C PRO A 105 11.47 36.76 0.44
N ALA A 106 11.73 36.53 1.72
CA ALA A 106 11.50 37.51 2.77
C ALA A 106 12.33 38.79 2.51
N GLY A 107 11.66 39.95 2.52
CA GLY A 107 12.29 41.24 2.24
C GLY A 107 12.29 41.68 0.76
N ALA A 108 11.71 40.88 -0.15
CA ALA A 108 11.54 41.29 -1.53
C ALA A 108 10.53 42.45 -1.65
N THR A 109 10.86 43.45 -2.47
CA THR A 109 10.02 44.62 -2.77
C THR A 109 9.17 44.44 -4.04
N ILE A 110 9.31 43.28 -4.70
CA ILE A 110 8.64 42.91 -5.95
C ILE A 110 7.79 41.65 -5.77
N GLY A 111 6.80 41.44 -6.64
CA GLY A 111 5.94 40.26 -6.63
C GLY A 111 6.64 38.95 -6.99
N ALA A 112 6.06 37.82 -6.62
CA ALA A 112 6.65 36.49 -6.70
C ALA A 112 6.94 35.94 -8.11
N CYS A 113 6.42 36.59 -9.15
CA CYS A 113 6.85 36.43 -10.55
C CYS A 113 6.52 37.75 -11.28
N PRO A 114 7.43 38.74 -11.33
CA PRO A 114 7.17 40.00 -12.00
C PRO A 114 7.29 39.84 -13.53
N ALA A 115 6.61 40.72 -14.28
CA ALA A 115 6.74 40.77 -15.73
C ALA A 115 8.15 41.18 -16.19
N THR A 116 8.89 41.89 -15.33
CA THR A 116 10.30 42.26 -15.53
C THR A 116 11.19 41.34 -14.69
N PRO A 117 12.24 40.74 -15.28
CA PRO A 117 13.13 39.84 -14.55
C PRO A 117 13.89 40.61 -13.45
N ASP A 118 13.82 40.10 -12.22
CA ASP A 118 14.60 40.59 -11.07
C ASP A 118 15.63 39.54 -10.66
N PHE A 119 16.88 39.81 -11.03
CA PHE A 119 18.01 38.93 -10.72
C PHE A 119 18.54 39.11 -9.28
N THR A 120 18.11 40.16 -8.57
CA THR A 120 18.51 40.45 -7.19
C THR A 120 17.66 39.64 -6.21
N ASN A 121 16.35 39.60 -6.40
CA ASN A 121 15.43 38.89 -5.50
C ASN A 121 15.08 37.47 -5.95
N ARG A 122 15.48 37.04 -7.16
CA ARG A 122 15.32 35.66 -7.70
C ARG A 122 13.96 35.04 -7.35
N PRO A 123 12.84 35.64 -7.83
CA PRO A 123 11.50 35.15 -7.57
C PRO A 123 11.33 33.70 -8.05
N TYR A 124 10.55 32.90 -7.32
CA TYR A 124 10.26 31.51 -7.68
C TYR A 124 8.79 31.17 -7.43
N MET A 125 8.28 30.22 -8.19
CA MET A 125 6.96 29.63 -7.97
C MET A 125 7.11 28.21 -7.43
N VAL A 126 6.26 27.87 -6.46
CA VAL A 126 6.15 26.54 -5.91
C VAL A 126 4.98 25.85 -6.61
N VAL A 127 5.28 24.74 -7.27
CA VAL A 127 4.29 23.88 -7.91
C VAL A 127 4.07 22.67 -7.04
N THR A 128 2.86 22.52 -6.52
CA THR A 128 2.47 21.37 -5.70
C THR A 128 1.55 20.47 -6.51
N THR A 129 1.91 19.20 -6.61
CA THR A 129 1.08 18.18 -7.25
C THR A 129 0.65 17.16 -6.20
N THR A 130 -0.65 16.85 -6.17
CA THR A 130 -1.26 15.87 -5.30
C THR A 130 -2.00 14.85 -6.14
N VAL A 131 -1.79 13.57 -5.87
CA VAL A 131 -2.58 12.47 -6.44
C VAL A 131 -3.40 11.84 -5.34
N THR A 132 -4.69 11.62 -5.61
CA THR A 132 -5.68 11.04 -4.70
C THR A 132 -6.36 9.83 -5.35
N TRP A 133 -6.70 8.81 -4.58
CA TRP A 133 -7.43 7.65 -5.08
C TRP A 133 -8.34 7.00 -4.01
N PRO A 134 -9.42 6.30 -4.41
CA PRO A 134 -10.24 5.50 -3.50
C PRO A 134 -9.54 4.19 -3.09
N PRO A 135 -9.90 3.51 -1.97
CA PRO A 135 -10.89 3.85 -0.95
C PRO A 135 -10.32 3.79 0.48
N ALA A 136 -10.24 4.90 1.23
CA ALA A 136 -9.99 4.84 2.68
C ALA A 136 -10.32 6.15 3.41
N GLY A 137 -11.60 6.41 3.73
CA GLY A 137 -12.07 7.39 4.74
C GLY A 137 -11.78 8.88 4.50
N THR A 138 -10.52 9.23 4.25
CA THR A 138 -9.99 10.48 3.74
C THR A 138 -9.08 10.07 2.58
N ALA A 139 -9.44 10.36 1.33
CA ALA A 139 -8.75 9.84 0.14
C ALA A 139 -7.22 9.76 0.34
N ASP A 140 -6.67 8.54 0.24
CA ASP A 140 -5.22 8.34 0.34
C ASP A 140 -4.57 9.27 -0.69
N ARG A 141 -3.48 9.94 -0.28
CA ARG A 141 -2.84 10.96 -1.10
C ARG A 141 -1.33 10.85 -1.06
N VAL A 142 -0.73 11.15 -2.20
CA VAL A 142 0.70 11.43 -2.32
C VAL A 142 0.83 12.82 -2.91
N SER A 143 1.64 13.66 -2.28
CA SER A 143 1.92 15.01 -2.73
C SER A 143 3.42 15.26 -2.83
N ALA A 144 3.83 16.00 -3.84
CA ALA A 144 5.19 16.51 -3.94
C ALA A 144 5.19 17.92 -4.53
N ALA A 145 6.23 18.69 -4.20
CA ALA A 145 6.39 20.05 -4.67
C ALA A 145 7.75 20.24 -5.33
N THR A 146 7.82 21.17 -6.27
CA THR A 146 9.06 21.65 -6.88
C THR A 146 9.02 23.16 -6.99
N GLU A 147 10.18 23.78 -6.81
CA GLU A 147 10.38 25.20 -7.12
C GLU A 147 10.77 25.35 -8.58
N LEU A 148 10.20 26.34 -9.25
CA LEU A 148 10.54 26.74 -10.61
C LEU A 148 10.86 28.24 -10.61
N ALA A 149 11.85 28.62 -11.42
CA ALA A 149 12.14 30.02 -11.64
C ALA A 149 10.99 30.70 -12.39
N CYS A 150 10.70 31.93 -12.00
CA CYS A 150 10.12 32.93 -12.88
C CYS A 150 11.29 33.64 -13.61
#